data_AF-A0A1F2VBM0-F1
#
_entry.id   AF-A0A1F2VBM0-F1
#
_cell.length_a   1.000
_cell.length_b   1.000
_cell.length_c   1.000
_cell.angle_alpha   90.00
_cell.angle_beta   90.00
_cell.angle_gamma   90.00
#
_symmetry.space_group_name_H-M   'P 1'
#
loop_
_entity.id
_entity.type
_entity.pdbx_description
1 polymer ?
#
loop_
_entity_poly.entity_id
_entity_poly.type
_entity_poly.pdbx_seq_one_letter_code
_entity_poly.pdbx_strand_id
1 'polypeptide(L)'
;MTSNDALCNALAKCIVERDFPGAHALLAPWYRSRLSVGDIERMVDEASEGQTHPPHGWSVDQGVVELGDLRGPDAYGPPSKGLSKEITDDNFRGWLSIQFVPDPAVQEEQNVCFDLWLATIEHRGDFQIGYLEAAEAT
;
A
#
# COMPACT_ATOMS: atom_id res chain seq x y z
N MET A 1 -1.36 -13.94 -15.54
CA MET A 1 -0.98 -14.03 -14.12
C MET A 1 -0.39 -12.68 -13.75
N THR A 2 -1.05 -11.93 -12.87
CA THR A 2 -0.56 -10.64 -12.37
C THR A 2 0.59 -10.92 -11.40
N SER A 3 1.72 -10.22 -11.52
CA SER A 3 2.83 -10.30 -10.54
C SER A 3 2.62 -9.29 -9.39
N ASN A 4 3.41 -9.41 -8.31
CA ASN A 4 3.44 -8.38 -7.26
C ASN A 4 3.73 -6.99 -7.84
N ASP A 5 4.70 -6.88 -8.75
CA ASP A 5 5.02 -5.62 -9.41
C ASP A 5 3.83 -5.04 -10.16
N ALA A 6 3.12 -5.87 -10.95
CA ALA A 6 1.97 -5.42 -11.72
C ALA A 6 0.83 -4.95 -10.80
N LEU A 7 0.60 -5.64 -9.69
CA LEU A 7 -0.40 -5.27 -8.67
C LEU A 7 -0.03 -3.95 -7.97
N CYS A 8 1.24 -3.79 -7.56
CA CYS A 8 1.71 -2.58 -6.90
C CYS A 8 1.68 -1.37 -7.84
N ASN A 9 2.08 -1.54 -9.10
CA ASN A 9 1.98 -0.48 -10.11
C ASN A 9 0.52 -0.09 -10.40
N ALA A 10 -0.40 -1.07 -10.42
CA ALA A 10 -1.83 -0.76 -10.57
C ALA A 10 -2.36 0.03 -9.37
N LEU A 11 -1.98 -0.35 -8.14
CA LEU A 11 -2.37 0.38 -6.93
C LEU A 11 -1.81 1.80 -6.95
N ALA A 12 -0.51 1.96 -7.19
CA ALA A 12 0.15 3.26 -7.21
C ALA A 12 -0.48 4.20 -8.24
N LYS A 13 -0.78 3.68 -9.42
CA LYS A 13 -1.50 4.42 -10.46
C LYS A 13 -2.89 4.87 -9.98
N CYS A 14 -3.68 3.98 -9.38
CA CYS A 14 -4.97 4.36 -8.81
C CYS A 14 -4.84 5.46 -7.75
N ILE A 15 -3.81 5.43 -6.90
CA ILE A 15 -3.57 6.48 -5.90
C ILE A 15 -3.26 7.82 -6.57
N VAL A 16 -2.32 7.86 -7.52
CA VAL A 16 -1.93 9.09 -8.23
C VAL A 16 -3.10 9.68 -9.03
N GLU A 17 -3.90 8.83 -9.68
CA GLU A 17 -5.08 9.25 -10.44
C GLU A 17 -6.32 9.53 -9.55
N ARG A 18 -6.19 9.37 -8.23
CA ARG A 18 -7.30 9.43 -7.25
C ARG A 18 -8.47 8.50 -7.58
N ASP A 19 -8.21 7.38 -8.25
CA ASP A 19 -9.15 6.29 -8.49
C ASP A 19 -9.20 5.34 -7.26
N PHE A 20 -9.70 5.86 -6.15
CA PHE A 20 -9.88 5.06 -4.92
C PHE A 20 -10.84 3.87 -5.07
N PRO A 21 -11.91 3.93 -5.89
CA PRO A 21 -12.69 2.74 -6.23
C PRO A 21 -11.85 1.65 -6.92
N GLY A 22 -10.98 2.02 -7.85
CA GLY A 22 -10.03 1.11 -8.48
C GLY A 22 -9.04 0.52 -7.48
N ALA A 23 -8.46 1.35 -6.61
CA ALA A 23 -7.57 0.89 -5.54
C ALA A 23 -8.28 -0.10 -4.59
N HIS A 24 -9.52 0.20 -4.21
CA HIS A 24 -10.34 -0.68 -3.37
C HIS A 24 -10.60 -2.03 -4.04
N ALA A 25 -10.82 -2.05 -5.36
CA ALA A 25 -11.06 -3.27 -6.11
C ALA A 25 -9.87 -4.26 -6.10
N LEU A 26 -8.65 -3.77 -5.91
CA LEU A 26 -7.43 -4.57 -5.81
C LEU A 26 -7.26 -5.28 -4.46
N LEU A 27 -8.05 -4.89 -3.44
CA LEU A 27 -7.97 -5.45 -2.10
C LEU A 27 -8.60 -6.85 -2.04
N ALA A 28 -8.09 -7.69 -1.13
CA ALA A 28 -8.66 -8.99 -0.85
C ALA A 28 -10.09 -8.86 -0.27
N PRO A 29 -11.01 -9.82 -0.52
CA PRO A 29 -12.41 -9.69 -0.11
C PRO A 29 -12.63 -9.42 1.39
N TRP A 30 -11.83 -10.04 2.26
CA TRP A 30 -11.92 -9.82 3.71
C TRP A 30 -11.41 -8.44 4.14
N TYR A 31 -10.54 -7.83 3.34
CA TYR A 31 -9.98 -6.52 3.64
C TYR A 31 -10.88 -5.42 3.07
N ARG A 32 -11.45 -5.61 1.86
CA ARG A 32 -12.49 -4.75 1.28
C ARG A 32 -13.71 -4.57 2.17
N SER A 33 -14.09 -5.59 2.94
CA SER A 33 -15.24 -5.50 3.85
C SER A 33 -14.95 -4.69 5.12
N ARG A 34 -13.67 -4.39 5.40
CA ARG A 34 -13.21 -3.65 6.59
C ARG A 34 -12.69 -2.25 6.26
N LEU A 35 -12.13 -2.06 5.07
CA LEU A 35 -11.60 -0.80 4.59
C LEU A 35 -12.52 -0.28 3.48
N SER A 36 -13.14 0.88 3.66
CA SER A 36 -13.98 1.50 2.63
C SER A 36 -13.14 2.33 1.65
N VAL A 37 -13.73 2.71 0.51
CA VAL A 37 -13.10 3.64 -0.45
C VAL A 37 -12.69 4.95 0.24
N GLY A 38 -13.57 5.49 1.10
CA GLY A 38 -13.29 6.73 1.84
C GLY A 38 -12.22 6.58 2.92
N ASP A 39 -11.93 5.36 3.39
CA ASP A 39 -10.80 5.12 4.29
C ASP A 39 -9.47 5.10 3.54
N ILE A 40 -9.44 4.59 2.31
CA ILE A 40 -8.26 4.66 1.44
C ILE A 40 -7.96 6.13 1.09
N GLU A 41 -8.99 6.88 0.68
CA GLU A 41 -8.85 8.31 0.38
C GLU A 41 -8.31 9.07 1.59
N ARG A 42 -8.93 8.89 2.76
CA ARG A 42 -8.48 9.55 4.00
C ARG A 42 -7.05 9.18 4.37
N MET A 43 -6.68 7.91 4.26
CA MET A 43 -5.32 7.44 4.54
C MET A 43 -4.29 8.10 3.62
N VAL A 44 -4.60 8.23 2.33
CA VAL A 44 -3.73 8.92 1.37
C VAL A 44 -3.67 10.41 1.66
N ASP A 45 -4.81 11.05 1.90
CA ASP A 45 -4.85 12.49 2.18
C ASP A 45 -4.14 12.83 3.51
N GLU A 46 -4.26 11.99 4.54
CA GLU A 46 -3.54 12.15 5.81
C GLU A 46 -2.02 11.98 5.60
N ALA A 47 -1.60 10.96 4.87
CA ALA A 47 -0.19 10.72 4.56
C ALA A 47 0.41 11.79 3.64
N SER A 48 -0.40 12.40 2.78
CA SER A 48 -0.01 13.50 1.92
C SER A 48 -0.18 14.88 2.58
N GLU A 49 -0.43 14.95 3.90
CA GLU A 49 -0.69 16.18 4.67
C GLU A 49 -1.78 17.08 4.07
N GLY A 50 -2.78 16.50 3.40
CA GLY A 50 -3.86 17.22 2.72
C GLY A 50 -3.39 18.06 1.53
N GLN A 51 -2.15 17.87 1.07
CA GLN A 51 -1.60 18.64 -0.03
C GLN A 51 -2.22 18.25 -1.37
N THR A 52 -2.36 19.26 -2.23
CA THR A 52 -3.23 19.20 -3.40
C THR A 52 -2.53 18.62 -4.63
N HIS A 53 -1.21 18.40 -4.56
CA HIS A 53 -0.39 17.91 -5.67
C HIS A 53 -0.16 16.41 -5.53
N PRO A 54 -0.61 15.59 -6.50
CA PRO A 54 -0.32 14.16 -6.49
C PRO A 54 1.19 13.92 -6.69
N PRO A 55 1.73 12.80 -6.18
CA PRO A 55 3.11 12.42 -6.43
C PRO A 55 3.44 12.34 -7.93
N HIS A 56 4.66 12.71 -8.31
CA HIS A 56 5.11 12.68 -9.71
C HIS A 56 5.26 11.25 -10.24
N GLY A 57 5.62 10.33 -9.35
CA GLY A 57 5.86 8.94 -9.68
C GLY A 57 5.95 8.07 -8.44
N TRP A 58 6.37 6.82 -8.64
CA TRP A 58 6.57 5.87 -7.56
C TRP A 58 7.67 4.87 -7.89
N SER A 59 8.27 4.30 -6.85
CA SER A 59 9.08 3.09 -6.90
C SER A 59 8.45 2.00 -6.04
N VAL A 60 8.65 0.74 -6.43
CA VAL A 60 8.24 -0.41 -5.64
C VAL A 60 9.49 -1.04 -5.06
N ASP A 61 9.53 -1.17 -3.74
CA ASP A 61 10.55 -1.95 -3.03
C ASP A 61 9.91 -3.23 -2.47
N GLN A 62 10.66 -4.33 -2.54
CA GLN A 62 10.23 -5.62 -2.02
C GLN A 62 11.26 -6.12 -1.00
N GLY A 63 10.86 -6.12 0.26
CA GLY A 63 11.66 -6.70 1.33
C GLY A 63 11.64 -8.24 1.28
N VAL A 64 12.73 -8.85 1.76
CA VAL A 64 12.77 -10.28 2.10
C VAL A 64 12.32 -10.42 3.54
N VAL A 65 11.00 -10.46 3.75
CA VAL A 65 10.38 -10.59 5.08
C VAL A 65 9.41 -11.76 5.06
N GLU A 66 9.54 -12.67 6.03
CA GLU A 66 8.62 -13.79 6.18
C GLU A 66 7.34 -13.35 6.93
N LEU A 67 6.21 -14.00 6.65
CA LEU A 67 4.94 -13.65 7.30
C LEU A 67 5.01 -13.78 8.83
N GLY A 68 5.79 -14.74 9.34
CA GLY A 68 6.02 -14.91 10.77
C GLY A 68 6.63 -13.69 11.43
N ASP A 69 7.59 -13.05 10.77
CA ASP A 69 8.29 -11.85 11.26
C ASP A 69 7.32 -10.66 11.38
N LEU A 70 6.42 -10.51 10.40
CA LEU A 70 5.40 -9.44 10.37
C LEU A 70 4.32 -9.58 11.46
N ARG A 71 4.21 -10.75 12.09
CA ARG A 71 3.28 -11.00 13.20
C ARG A 71 3.90 -10.70 14.56
N GLY A 72 5.22 -10.54 14.61
CA GLY A 72 5.91 -10.07 15.80
C GLY A 72 5.57 -8.60 16.10
N PRO A 73 5.68 -8.17 17.36
CA PRO A 73 5.62 -6.75 17.67
C PRO A 73 6.84 -6.04 17.05
N ASP A 74 6.64 -5.31 15.96
CA ASP A 74 7.60 -4.31 15.52
C ASP A 74 7.33 -3.01 16.29
N ALA A 75 8.34 -2.47 16.95
CA ALA A 75 8.25 -1.24 17.73
C ALA A 75 8.54 0.01 16.88
N TYR A 76 9.02 -0.15 15.65
CA TYR A 76 9.60 0.94 14.88
C TYR A 76 9.18 1.00 13.40
N GLY A 77 8.31 0.10 12.91
CA GLY A 77 7.84 0.15 11.52
C GLY A 77 6.51 -0.58 11.28
N PRO A 78 5.89 -0.38 10.10
CA PRO A 78 4.74 -1.16 9.65
C PRO A 78 5.05 -2.66 9.56
N PRO A 79 4.06 -3.54 9.79
CA PRO A 79 2.65 -3.22 10.02
C PRO A 79 2.37 -2.75 11.45
N SER A 80 1.76 -1.57 11.61
CA SER A 80 1.38 -1.05 12.95
C SER A 80 0.12 -1.74 13.50
N LYS A 81 -0.68 -2.32 12.60
CA LYS A 81 -1.88 -3.09 12.94
C LYS A 81 -1.59 -4.57 12.66
N GLY A 82 -2.04 -5.43 13.57
CA GLY A 82 -1.89 -6.87 13.38
C GLY A 82 -2.49 -7.36 12.06
N LEU A 83 -1.74 -8.20 11.35
CA LEU A 83 -2.17 -8.79 10.09
C LEU A 83 -3.42 -9.68 10.28
N SER A 84 -4.29 -9.68 9.27
CA SER A 84 -5.49 -10.53 9.27
C SER A 84 -5.09 -12.01 9.30
N LYS A 85 -5.82 -12.84 10.06
CA LYS A 85 -5.58 -14.30 10.11
C LYS A 85 -5.78 -15.00 8.76
N GLU A 86 -6.48 -14.35 7.84
CA GLU A 86 -6.73 -14.75 6.47
C GLU A 86 -5.48 -14.64 5.58
N ILE A 87 -4.45 -13.91 6.01
CA ILE A 87 -3.12 -13.94 5.40
C ILE A 87 -2.37 -15.12 6.04
N THR A 88 -2.10 -16.15 5.24
CA THR A 88 -1.45 -17.41 5.66
C THR A 88 -0.16 -17.61 4.87
N ASP A 89 0.73 -18.48 5.36
CA ASP A 89 1.98 -18.79 4.64
C ASP A 89 1.71 -19.31 3.21
N ASP A 90 0.63 -20.08 3.04
CA ASP A 90 0.23 -20.62 1.74
C ASP A 90 -0.17 -19.53 0.72
N ASN A 91 -0.75 -18.42 1.18
CA ASN A 91 -1.28 -17.37 0.31
C ASN A 91 -0.45 -16.09 0.28
N PHE A 92 0.47 -15.90 1.22
CA PHE A 92 1.34 -14.73 1.26
C PHE A 92 2.31 -14.72 0.08
N ARG A 93 2.47 -13.56 -0.57
CA ARG A 93 3.32 -13.41 -1.76
C ARG A 93 4.39 -12.32 -1.61
N GLY A 94 4.30 -11.48 -0.59
CA GLY A 94 5.36 -10.54 -0.27
C GLY A 94 4.90 -9.38 0.59
N TRP A 95 5.88 -8.81 1.28
CA TRP A 95 5.79 -7.52 1.95
C TRP A 95 6.49 -6.47 1.09
N LEU A 96 5.76 -5.45 0.68
CA LEU A 96 6.23 -4.45 -0.27
C LEU A 96 5.97 -3.04 0.25
N SER A 97 6.77 -2.10 -0.22
CA SER A 97 6.56 -0.66 -0.05
C SER A 97 6.46 -0.01 -1.42
N ILE A 98 5.46 0.86 -1.59
CA ILE A 98 5.37 1.78 -2.72
C ILE A 98 5.80 3.15 -2.20
N GLN A 99 6.92 3.65 -2.70
CA GLN A 99 7.47 4.94 -2.32
C GLN A 99 7.02 5.97 -3.34
N PHE A 100 6.24 6.96 -2.91
CA PHE A 100 5.79 8.03 -3.79
C PHE A 100 6.82 9.15 -3.82
N VAL A 101 7.27 9.48 -5.03
CA VAL A 101 8.38 10.43 -5.23
C VAL A 101 7.88 11.85 -5.45
N PRO A 102 8.63 12.86 -4.96
CA PRO A 102 8.28 14.25 -5.11
C PRO A 102 8.38 14.72 -6.57
N ASP A 103 7.60 15.72 -6.96
CA ASP A 103 7.76 16.41 -8.25
C ASP A 103 8.84 17.50 -8.14
N PRO A 104 10.01 17.37 -8.78
CA PRO A 104 11.08 18.36 -8.65
C PRO A 104 10.72 19.76 -9.19
N ALA A 105 9.61 19.89 -9.94
CA ALA A 105 9.09 21.18 -10.40
C ALA A 105 8.18 21.88 -9.37
N VAL A 106 7.76 21.20 -8.31
CA VAL A 106 6.94 21.73 -7.21
C VAL A 106 7.85 22.19 -6.07
N GLN A 107 7.51 23.30 -5.41
CA GLN A 107 8.26 23.78 -4.25
C GLN A 107 8.28 22.72 -3.15
N GLU A 108 9.43 22.50 -2.48
CA GLU A 108 9.62 21.41 -1.51
C GLU A 108 8.54 21.37 -0.41
N GLU A 109 8.07 22.53 0.05
CA GLU A 109 7.01 22.68 1.06
C GLU A 109 5.65 22.14 0.59
N GLN A 110 5.48 21.95 -0.72
CA GLN A 110 4.29 21.44 -1.39
C GLN A 110 4.49 20.03 -1.97
N ASN A 111 5.58 19.36 -1.57
CA ASN A 111 6.10 18.18 -2.24
C ASN A 111 6.19 16.99 -1.29
N VAL A 112 5.02 16.48 -0.89
CA VAL A 112 4.94 15.41 0.11
C VAL A 112 5.30 14.07 -0.51
N CYS A 113 6.16 13.36 0.21
CA CYS A 113 6.53 11.97 -0.05
C CYS A 113 5.96 11.12 1.06
N PHE A 114 5.38 9.99 0.71
CA PHE A 114 4.93 9.00 1.67
C PHE A 114 5.13 7.60 1.11
N ASP A 115 5.21 6.64 2.02
CA ASP A 115 5.33 5.24 1.69
C ASP A 115 3.99 4.54 1.92
N LEU A 116 3.65 3.62 1.03
CA LEU A 116 2.50 2.76 1.17
C LEU A 116 2.96 1.32 1.30
N TRP A 117 2.88 0.80 2.52
CA TRP A 117 3.26 -0.55 2.88
C TRP A 117 2.09 -1.51 2.67
N LEU A 118 2.37 -2.68 2.09
CA LEU A 118 1.34 -3.67 1.78
C LEU A 118 1.82 -5.11 1.87
N ALA A 119 0.89 -5.98 2.26
CA ALA A 119 1.03 -7.42 2.08
C ALA A 119 0.27 -7.86 0.83
N THR A 120 0.99 -8.46 -0.11
CA THR A 120 0.40 -9.11 -1.28
C THR A 120 0.07 -10.56 -0.97
N ILE A 121 -1.06 -11.02 -1.49
CA ILE A 121 -1.55 -12.37 -1.32
C ILE A 121 -2.05 -12.93 -2.65
N GLU A 122 -2.11 -14.26 -2.75
CA GLU A 122 -2.82 -14.95 -3.81
C GLU A 122 -4.15 -15.50 -3.29
N HIS A 123 -5.26 -15.10 -3.92
CA HIS A 123 -6.58 -15.59 -3.58
C HIS A 123 -7.28 -16.10 -4.83
N ARG A 124 -7.61 -17.40 -4.86
CA ARG A 124 -8.30 -18.06 -5.99
C ARG A 124 -7.57 -17.90 -7.33
N GLY A 125 -6.24 -17.86 -7.31
CA GLY A 125 -5.40 -17.72 -8.50
C GLY A 125 -5.11 -16.28 -8.93
N ASP A 126 -5.63 -15.28 -8.21
CA ASP A 126 -5.40 -13.86 -8.47
C ASP A 126 -4.57 -13.22 -7.36
N PHE A 127 -3.68 -12.31 -7.73
CA PHE A 127 -2.91 -11.49 -6.79
C PHE A 127 -3.76 -10.33 -6.29
N GLN A 128 -3.79 -10.13 -4.98
CA GLN A 128 -4.58 -9.10 -4.30
C GLN A 128 -3.82 -8.51 -3.10
N ILE A 129 -4.33 -7.43 -2.54
CA ILE A 129 -3.76 -6.76 -1.38
C ILE A 129 -4.48 -7.22 -0.10
N GLY A 130 -3.77 -7.93 0.77
CA GLY A 130 -4.30 -8.44 2.04
C GLY A 130 -4.19 -7.46 3.21
N TYR A 131 -3.30 -6.47 3.10
CA TYR A 131 -3.03 -5.43 4.09
C TYR A 131 -2.52 -4.17 3.41
N LEU A 132 -2.86 -3.00 3.95
CA LEU A 132 -2.41 -1.71 3.46
C LEU A 132 -2.24 -0.71 4.62
N GLU A 133 -1.18 0.07 4.58
CA GLU A 133 -0.91 1.14 5.55
C GLU A 133 0.00 2.21 4.92
N ALA A 134 -0.29 3.49 5.19
CA ALA A 134 0.60 4.58 4.84
C ALA A 134 1.56 4.89 6.00
N ALA A 135 2.79 5.27 5.68
CA ALA A 135 3.81 5.74 6.61
C ALA A 135 4.51 6.98 6.05
N GLU A 136 5.13 7.77 6.93
CA GLU A 136 6.05 8.82 6.51
C GLU A 136 7.16 8.21 5.64
N ALA A 137 7.58 8.94 4.60
CA ALA A 137 8.66 8.47 3.72
C ALA A 137 9.93 8.20 4.53
N THR A 138 10.52 7.02 4.32
CA THR A 138 11.74 6.57 4.99
C THR A 138 13.03 6.97 4.27
#